data_AF-A0A093Y937-F1
#
_entry.id   AF-A0A093Y937-F1
#
_cell.length_a   1.000
_cell.length_b   1.000
_cell.length_c   1.000
_cell.angle_alpha   90.00
_cell.angle_beta   90.00
_cell.angle_gamma   90.00
#
_symmetry.space_group_name_H-M   'P 1'
#
loop_
_entity.id
_entity.type
_entity.pdbx_description
1 polymer ?
#
loop_
_entity_poly.entity_id
_entity_poly.type
_entity_poly.pdbx_seq_one_letter_code
_entity_poly.pdbx_strand_id
1 'polypeptide(L)'
;MGSPSTTDSRPAPAGRAYSTVWGIAGEDEHGPQLIYWTRFLCYCLNVLHLEESELFEKHGVRFAAGQRESLGSLWEHLQNGDWSEEALEEELLEISASFWMQRLQGDPFASPLWHFFGVLGIDGGTLQFRPAHLFTYVLAGLTYVGRALLGEWAIPTKDRPDVRDTWLCKATYSPMGYTLSLLLYGRAIAKQTGSRLMISWSKTSELMYFTGKPVLMDDIRKGGHDHGCRRPALECADVQGGRRRPI
;
A
#
# COMPACT_ATOMS: atom_id res chain seq x y z
N MET A 1 47.73 48.67 -3.57
CA MET A 1 47.98 47.76 -4.71
C MET A 1 48.66 46.53 -4.14
N GLY A 2 48.14 45.31 -4.11
CA GLY A 2 46.94 44.63 -4.57
C GLY A 2 47.17 43.16 -4.15
N SER A 3 46.15 42.51 -3.57
CA SER A 3 46.19 41.15 -3.03
C SER A 3 46.54 40.07 -4.06
N PRO A 4 46.80 38.83 -3.62
CA PRO A 4 46.08 37.72 -4.24
C PRO A 4 45.35 36.84 -3.21
N SER A 5 44.18 36.41 -3.64
CA SER A 5 43.07 35.82 -2.92
C SER A 5 43.20 34.32 -2.69
N THR A 6 42.66 33.94 -1.54
CA THR A 6 42.29 32.61 -1.01
C THR A 6 41.68 31.67 -2.04
N THR A 7 42.14 30.42 -2.03
CA THR A 7 41.52 29.26 -2.68
C THR A 7 40.14 28.96 -2.09
N ASP A 8 39.09 29.25 -2.86
CA ASP A 8 37.69 28.87 -2.57
C ASP A 8 37.44 27.45 -3.11
N SER A 9 37.20 26.50 -2.20
CA SER A 9 36.81 25.12 -2.52
C SER A 9 35.31 24.97 -2.27
N ARG A 10 34.48 25.42 -3.21
CA ARG A 10 33.04 25.13 -3.19
C ARG A 10 32.77 23.76 -3.82
N PRO A 11 32.00 22.87 -3.17
CA PRO A 11 31.37 21.78 -3.90
C PRO A 11 30.22 22.34 -4.76
N ALA A 12 30.12 21.80 -5.98
CA ALA A 12 29.14 22.18 -6.99
C ALA A 12 27.69 22.00 -6.50
N PRO A 13 26.73 22.84 -6.97
CA PRO A 13 25.33 22.65 -6.63
C PRO A 13 24.84 21.34 -7.28
N ALA A 14 24.36 20.41 -6.45
CA ALA A 14 23.61 19.24 -6.87
C ALA A 14 22.25 19.69 -7.40
N GLY A 15 22.27 20.31 -8.59
CA GLY A 15 21.19 21.03 -9.26
C GLY A 15 20.53 20.24 -10.38
N ARG A 16 20.11 18.97 -10.19
CA ARG A 16 19.40 18.25 -11.27
C ARG A 16 18.71 16.89 -11.01
N ALA A 17 18.35 16.52 -9.77
CA ALA A 17 17.79 15.18 -9.53
C ALA A 17 16.40 15.13 -8.87
N TYR A 18 15.81 16.26 -8.52
CA TYR A 18 14.62 16.30 -7.65
C TYR A 18 13.29 16.54 -8.39
N SER A 19 13.29 16.77 -9.71
CA SER A 19 12.06 17.09 -10.45
C SER A 19 11.28 15.86 -10.94
N THR A 20 11.35 14.71 -10.27
CA THR A 20 10.66 13.49 -10.77
C THR A 20 9.90 12.68 -9.73
N VAL A 21 9.80 13.11 -8.48
CA VAL A 21 9.08 12.31 -7.48
C VAL A 21 7.76 12.96 -7.03
N TRP A 22 7.63 14.29 -7.01
CA TRP A 22 6.46 14.92 -6.38
C TRP A 22 5.84 16.15 -7.07
N GLY A 23 6.42 16.65 -8.16
CA GLY A 23 5.90 17.84 -8.83
C GLY A 23 4.61 17.61 -9.62
N ILE A 24 3.46 17.94 -9.02
CA ILE A 24 2.22 18.39 -9.68
C ILE A 24 1.75 17.49 -10.84
N ALA A 25 1.07 16.38 -10.56
CA ALA A 25 0.43 15.57 -11.61
C ALA A 25 -0.92 15.01 -11.14
N GLY A 26 -1.91 15.06 -12.04
CA GLY A 26 -3.29 14.66 -11.78
C GLY A 26 -3.45 13.22 -11.33
N GLU A 27 -4.64 12.91 -10.81
CA GLU A 27 -5.07 11.68 -10.14
C GLU A 27 -4.84 10.35 -10.92
N ASP A 28 -4.26 10.39 -12.12
CA ASP A 28 -4.09 9.25 -13.04
C ASP A 28 -2.66 8.66 -13.12
N GLU A 29 -1.61 9.28 -12.55
CA GLU A 29 -0.21 8.80 -12.73
C GLU A 29 0.41 8.04 -11.56
N HIS A 30 -0.18 8.06 -10.36
CA HIS A 30 0.34 7.31 -9.22
C HIS A 30 -0.17 5.86 -9.24
N GLY A 31 0.77 4.90 -9.22
CA GLY A 31 0.41 3.49 -9.15
C GLY A 31 -0.50 3.19 -7.95
N PRO A 32 -1.39 2.17 -8.03
CA PRO A 32 -2.40 1.86 -7.01
C PRO A 32 -1.82 1.56 -5.61
N GLN A 33 -0.49 1.46 -5.49
CA GLN A 33 0.23 1.20 -4.25
C GLN A 33 0.26 2.41 -3.31
N LEU A 34 0.32 3.64 -3.84
CA LEU A 34 0.36 4.88 -3.04
C LEU A 34 -0.96 5.15 -2.32
N ILE A 35 -2.09 4.74 -2.91
CA ILE A 35 -3.43 4.90 -2.33
C ILE A 35 -3.52 4.30 -0.92
N TYR A 36 -2.92 3.13 -0.70
CA TYR A 36 -2.96 2.49 0.62
C TYR A 36 -2.12 3.22 1.66
N TRP A 37 -1.02 3.86 1.24
CA TRP A 37 -0.18 4.64 2.13
C TRP A 37 -0.85 5.96 2.53
N THR A 38 -1.44 6.68 1.58
CA THR A 38 -2.22 7.88 1.88
C THR A 38 -3.37 7.57 2.84
N ARG A 39 -4.10 6.47 2.61
CA ARG A 39 -5.16 6.00 3.52
C ARG A 39 -4.63 5.67 4.91
N PHE A 40 -3.43 5.12 5.02
CA PHE A 40 -2.78 4.85 6.31
C PHE A 40 -2.48 6.15 7.07
N LEU A 41 -1.93 7.16 6.39
CA LEU A 41 -1.66 8.47 7.01
C LEU A 41 -2.96 9.13 7.49
N CYS A 42 -4.01 9.13 6.65
CA CYS A 42 -5.33 9.63 7.06
C CYS A 42 -5.90 8.86 8.25
N TYR A 43 -5.73 7.53 8.28
CA TYR A 43 -6.13 6.71 9.42
C TYR A 43 -5.43 7.16 10.71
N CYS A 44 -4.12 7.41 10.67
CA CYS A 44 -3.36 7.87 11.84
C CYS A 44 -3.79 9.27 12.31
N LEU A 45 -3.98 10.21 11.37
CA LEU A 45 -4.45 11.57 11.69
C LEU A 45 -5.86 11.55 12.29
N ASN A 46 -6.75 10.70 11.77
CA ASN A 46 -8.11 10.58 12.28
C ASN A 46 -8.18 10.11 13.73
N VAL A 47 -7.23 9.29 14.19
CA VAL A 47 -7.20 8.79 15.58
C VAL A 47 -6.32 9.62 16.51
N LEU A 48 -5.65 10.65 15.98
CA LEU A 48 -4.67 11.47 16.71
C LEU A 48 -5.30 12.26 17.87
N HIS A 49 -6.57 12.64 17.75
CA HIS A 49 -7.31 13.41 18.76
C HIS A 49 -7.67 12.60 20.01
N LEU A 50 -7.65 11.26 19.95
CA LEU A 50 -8.00 10.38 21.06
C LEU A 50 -6.84 10.27 22.03
N GLU A 51 -7.09 10.24 23.34
CA GLU A 51 -6.05 9.95 24.34
C GLU A 51 -5.50 8.53 24.17
N GLU A 52 -4.27 8.27 24.63
CA GLU A 52 -3.62 6.96 24.42
C GLU A 52 -4.39 5.79 25.07
N SER A 53 -4.96 6.00 26.26
CA SER A 53 -5.80 5.03 26.96
C SER A 53 -7.06 4.71 26.15
N GLU A 54 -7.77 5.73 25.69
CA GLU A 54 -8.98 5.60 24.89
C GLU A 54 -8.70 4.96 23.52
N LEU A 55 -7.60 5.34 22.87
CA LEU A 55 -7.15 4.75 21.61
C LEU A 55 -6.90 3.25 21.76
N PHE A 56 -6.22 2.85 22.84
CA PHE A 56 -5.94 1.45 23.08
C PHE A 56 -7.21 0.67 23.44
N GLU A 57 -8.10 1.22 24.27
CA GLU A 57 -9.35 0.55 24.64
C GLU A 57 -10.31 0.37 23.45
N LYS A 58 -10.46 1.41 22.61
CA LYS A 58 -11.42 1.40 21.50
C LYS A 58 -10.87 0.74 20.23
N HIS A 59 -9.59 0.95 19.94
CA HIS A 59 -8.99 0.54 18.67
C HIS A 59 -7.87 -0.50 18.83
N GLY A 60 -7.38 -0.74 20.05
CA GLY A 60 -6.28 -1.67 20.29
C GLY A 60 -4.94 -1.20 19.73
N VAL A 61 -4.77 0.11 19.50
CA VAL A 61 -3.59 0.68 18.83
C VAL A 61 -2.78 1.56 19.78
N ARG A 62 -1.46 1.50 19.67
CA ARG A 62 -0.49 2.32 20.38
C ARG A 62 0.60 2.82 19.45
N PHE A 63 0.77 4.13 19.36
CA PHE A 63 1.88 4.75 18.63
C PHE A 63 3.21 4.48 19.34
N ALA A 64 4.27 4.27 18.57
CA ALA A 64 5.62 4.20 19.13
C ALA A 64 6.07 5.60 19.60
N ALA A 65 7.11 5.64 20.45
CA ALA A 65 7.65 6.88 20.98
C ALA A 65 7.98 7.88 19.86
N GLY A 66 7.58 9.15 20.03
CA GLY A 66 7.79 10.23 19.06
C GLY A 66 6.80 10.24 17.88
N GLN A 67 6.22 9.12 17.46
CA GLN A 67 5.32 9.07 16.28
C GLN A 67 4.09 9.98 16.44
N ARG A 68 3.50 9.98 17.64
CA ARG A 68 2.32 10.80 17.93
C ARG A 68 2.65 12.30 17.95
N GLU A 69 3.81 12.66 18.48
CA GLU A 69 4.29 14.05 18.52
C GLU A 69 4.59 14.55 17.10
N SER A 70 5.31 13.76 16.30
CA SER A 70 5.59 14.09 14.90
C SER A 70 4.31 14.21 14.06
N LEU A 71 3.32 13.32 14.26
CA LEU A 71 2.01 13.46 13.61
C LEU A 71 1.25 14.71 14.06
N GLY A 72 1.39 15.12 15.32
CA GLY A 72 0.83 16.36 15.85
C GLY A 72 1.43 17.59 15.16
N SER A 73 2.77 17.64 15.09
CA SER A 73 3.52 18.67 14.35
C SER A 73 3.05 18.77 12.91
N LEU A 74 3.02 17.64 12.20
CA LEU A 74 2.56 17.58 10.81
C LEU A 74 1.12 18.09 10.68
N TRP A 75 0.22 17.70 11.58
CA TRP A 75 -1.17 18.13 11.56
C TRP A 75 -1.34 19.63 11.79
N GLU A 76 -0.53 20.23 12.67
CA GLU A 76 -0.51 21.67 12.91
C GLU A 76 0.09 22.41 11.71
N HIS A 77 1.22 21.94 11.16
CA HIS A 77 1.82 22.51 9.95
C HIS A 77 0.84 22.50 8.77
N LEU A 78 0.15 21.39 8.55
CA LEU A 78 -0.86 21.27 7.49
C LEU A 78 -2.02 22.28 7.67
N GLN A 79 -2.42 22.57 8.91
CA GLN A 79 -3.46 23.56 9.20
C GLN A 79 -2.99 25.00 9.01
N ASN A 80 -1.73 25.28 9.32
CA ASN A 80 -1.16 26.64 9.23
C ASN A 80 -1.05 27.10 7.77
N GLY A 81 -0.90 26.17 6.82
CA GLY A 81 -0.90 26.47 5.38
C GLY A 81 0.32 27.22 4.85
N ASP A 82 1.34 27.46 5.69
CA ASP A 82 2.58 28.15 5.37
C ASP A 82 3.77 27.18 5.38
N TRP A 83 3.68 26.14 4.55
CA TRP A 83 4.70 25.10 4.41
C TRP A 83 5.30 25.13 3.01
N SER A 84 6.61 24.89 2.91
CA SER A 84 7.24 24.59 1.63
C SER A 84 7.03 23.12 1.28
N GLU A 85 6.97 22.82 -0.02
CA GLU A 85 6.82 21.45 -0.51
C GLU A 85 7.97 20.56 -0.01
N GLU A 86 9.20 21.09 -0.01
CA GLU A 86 10.40 20.36 0.43
C GLU A 86 10.36 20.05 1.94
N ALA A 87 9.93 21.01 2.77
CA ALA A 87 9.83 20.82 4.21
C ALA A 87 8.74 19.78 4.56
N LEU A 88 7.61 19.83 3.85
CA LEU A 88 6.52 18.88 4.03
C LEU A 88 6.94 17.48 3.59
N GLU A 89 7.64 17.35 2.46
CA GLU A 89 8.17 16.08 1.98
C GLU A 89 9.15 15.45 2.98
N GLU A 90 10.06 16.24 3.56
CA GLU A 90 11.01 15.77 4.56
C GLU A 90 10.31 15.29 5.84
N GLU A 91 9.36 16.07 6.37
CA GLU A 91 8.57 15.70 7.55
C GLU A 91 7.73 14.43 7.30
N LEU A 92 7.06 14.35 6.13
CA LEU A 92 6.32 13.17 5.73
C LEU A 92 7.21 11.95 5.58
N LEU A 93 8.41 12.11 5.01
CA LEU A 93 9.37 11.02 4.84
C LEU A 93 9.88 10.52 6.19
N GLU A 94 10.20 11.41 7.13
CA GLU A 94 10.66 11.06 8.47
C GLU A 94 9.58 10.31 9.26
N ILE A 95 8.35 10.86 9.29
CA ILE A 95 7.20 10.21 9.93
C ILE A 95 6.95 8.84 9.28
N SER A 96 6.97 8.78 7.95
CA SER A 96 6.76 7.53 7.22
C SER A 96 7.82 6.49 7.54
N ALA A 97 9.09 6.89 7.58
CA ALA A 97 10.19 6.01 7.93
C ALA A 97 10.08 5.50 9.37
N SER A 98 9.64 6.35 10.32
CA SER A 98 9.41 5.95 11.71
C SER A 98 8.38 4.83 11.85
N PHE A 99 7.32 4.81 11.02
CA PHE A 99 6.32 3.75 11.02
C PHE A 99 6.86 2.42 10.51
N TRP A 100 7.78 2.44 9.56
CA TRP A 100 8.43 1.24 9.04
C TRP A 100 9.59 0.75 9.93
N MET A 101 10.26 1.66 10.64
CA MET A 101 11.39 1.39 11.55
C MET A 101 10.97 1.23 13.02
N GLN A 102 9.92 0.46 13.27
CA GLN A 102 9.46 0.15 14.63
C GLN A 102 9.70 -1.32 14.98
N ARG A 103 9.99 -1.60 16.26
CA ARG A 103 10.04 -2.97 16.78
C ARG A 103 8.67 -3.39 17.28
N LEU A 104 8.09 -4.40 16.62
CA LEU A 104 6.83 -5.04 16.98
C LEU A 104 7.06 -6.11 18.04
N GLN A 105 7.47 -5.70 19.24
CA GLN A 105 7.61 -6.61 20.39
C GLN A 105 6.26 -6.77 21.10
N GLY A 106 5.89 -7.98 21.48
CA GLY A 106 4.58 -8.26 22.10
C GLY A 106 3.49 -8.47 21.04
N ASP A 107 2.36 -7.79 21.18
CA ASP A 107 1.26 -7.86 20.21
C ASP A 107 1.56 -6.99 18.97
N PRO A 108 1.78 -7.58 17.77
CA PRO A 108 2.04 -6.81 16.57
C PRO A 108 0.86 -5.93 16.16
N PHE A 109 -0.37 -6.32 16.50
CA PHE A 109 -1.58 -5.56 16.15
C PHE A 109 -1.77 -4.30 17.00
N ALA A 110 -0.96 -4.12 18.05
CA ALA A 110 -0.88 -2.85 18.75
C ALA A 110 -0.23 -1.75 17.90
N SER A 111 0.62 -2.10 16.94
CA SER A 111 1.21 -1.09 16.04
C SER A 111 0.15 -0.55 15.07
N PRO A 112 0.00 0.78 14.89
CA PRO A 112 -0.94 1.37 13.94
C PRO A 112 -0.76 0.84 12.51
N LEU A 113 0.49 0.68 12.07
CA LEU A 113 0.80 0.21 10.72
C LEU A 113 0.36 -1.24 10.49
N TRP A 114 0.78 -2.14 11.38
CA TRP A 114 0.39 -3.54 11.29
C TRP A 114 -1.11 -3.78 11.54
N HIS A 115 -1.72 -3.02 12.44
CA HIS A 115 -3.18 -2.99 12.63
C HIS A 115 -3.89 -2.67 11.32
N PHE A 116 -3.47 -1.58 10.65
CA PHE A 116 -4.00 -1.18 9.35
C PHE A 116 -3.82 -2.27 8.29
N PHE A 117 -2.69 -2.97 8.27
CA PHE A 117 -2.46 -4.09 7.35
C PHE A 117 -3.46 -5.23 7.61
N GLY A 118 -3.75 -5.53 8.87
CA GLY A 118 -4.79 -6.46 9.26
C GLY A 118 -6.18 -6.06 8.75
N VAL A 119 -6.55 -4.79 8.93
CA VAL A 119 -7.83 -4.24 8.44
C VAL A 119 -7.95 -4.33 6.92
N LEU A 120 -6.86 -4.08 6.18
CA LEU A 120 -6.86 -4.24 4.72
C LEU A 120 -7.09 -5.69 4.28
N GLY A 121 -6.77 -6.65 5.13
CA GLY A 121 -7.07 -8.07 4.94
C GLY A 121 -8.54 -8.43 5.07
N ILE A 122 -9.38 -7.53 5.60
CA ILE A 122 -10.81 -7.72 5.75
C ILE A 122 -11.55 -7.04 4.59
N ASP A 123 -12.54 -7.73 4.05
CA ASP A 123 -13.42 -7.17 3.04
C ASP A 123 -14.52 -6.32 3.69
N GLY A 124 -14.59 -5.03 3.36
CA GLY A 124 -15.50 -4.08 4.00
C GLY A 124 -16.99 -4.32 3.71
N GLY A 125 -17.32 -5.04 2.63
CA GLY A 125 -18.72 -5.34 2.30
C GLY A 125 -19.21 -6.62 2.96
N THR A 126 -18.37 -7.65 2.98
CA THR A 126 -18.75 -8.99 3.48
C THR A 126 -18.28 -9.29 4.91
N LEU A 127 -17.39 -8.45 5.46
CA LEU A 127 -16.68 -8.66 6.73
C LEU A 127 -15.92 -10.00 6.79
N GLN A 128 -15.62 -10.59 5.62
CA GLN A 128 -14.84 -11.81 5.51
C GLN A 128 -13.38 -11.49 5.22
N PHE A 129 -12.48 -12.44 5.53
CA PHE A 129 -11.09 -12.31 5.11
C PHE A 129 -10.97 -12.35 3.58
N ARG A 130 -10.19 -11.42 3.04
CA ARG A 130 -9.83 -11.43 1.63
C ARG A 130 -9.05 -12.70 1.32
N PRO A 131 -9.30 -13.33 0.16
CA PRO A 131 -8.55 -14.50 -0.24
C PRO A 131 -7.08 -14.12 -0.49
N ALA A 132 -6.17 -15.05 -0.18
CA ALA A 132 -4.73 -14.79 -0.16
C ALA A 132 -4.19 -14.11 -1.43
N HIS A 133 -4.67 -14.49 -2.63
CA HIS A 133 -4.20 -13.92 -3.90
C HIS A 133 -4.54 -12.43 -4.07
N LEU A 134 -5.67 -11.95 -3.53
CA LEU A 134 -6.03 -10.52 -3.58
C LEU A 134 -5.24 -9.73 -2.55
N PHE A 135 -5.14 -10.27 -1.34
CA PHE A 135 -4.44 -9.59 -0.25
C PHE A 135 -2.92 -9.53 -0.46
N THR A 136 -2.33 -10.56 -1.08
CA THR A 136 -0.90 -10.59 -1.43
C THR A 136 -0.52 -9.43 -2.36
N TYR A 137 -1.40 -9.03 -3.28
CA TYR A 137 -1.14 -7.88 -4.16
C TYR A 137 -1.08 -6.56 -3.38
N VAL A 138 -2.02 -6.36 -2.44
CA VAL A 138 -2.05 -5.18 -1.56
C VAL A 138 -0.78 -5.11 -0.71
N LEU A 139 -0.41 -6.22 -0.07
CA LEU A 139 0.81 -6.31 0.74
C LEU A 139 2.07 -6.08 -0.10
N ALA A 140 2.13 -6.60 -1.34
CA ALA A 140 3.26 -6.38 -2.23
C ALA A 140 3.40 -4.90 -2.60
N GLY A 141 2.28 -4.21 -2.84
CA GLY A 141 2.26 -2.77 -3.08
C GLY A 141 2.77 -1.97 -1.88
N LEU A 142 2.27 -2.28 -0.67
CA LEU A 142 2.74 -1.64 0.56
C LEU A 142 4.22 -1.94 0.86
N THR A 143 4.67 -3.16 0.59
CA THR A 143 6.09 -3.53 0.71
C THR A 143 6.97 -2.69 -0.23
N TYR A 144 6.51 -2.48 -1.47
CA TYR A 144 7.20 -1.63 -2.42
C TYR A 144 7.29 -0.19 -1.92
N VAL A 145 6.17 0.39 -1.47
CA VAL A 145 6.14 1.76 -0.92
C VAL A 145 7.04 1.88 0.31
N GLY A 146 6.97 0.94 1.25
CA GLY A 146 7.84 0.95 2.44
C GLY A 146 9.33 0.88 2.10
N ARG A 147 9.70 0.07 1.09
CA ARG A 147 11.09 0.01 0.61
C ARG A 147 11.53 1.29 -0.09
N ALA A 148 10.65 1.92 -0.86
CA ALA A 148 10.93 3.19 -1.52
C ALA A 148 11.15 4.30 -0.48
N LEU A 149 10.24 4.42 0.50
CA LEU A 149 10.35 5.39 1.60
C LEU A 149 11.62 5.18 2.43
N LEU A 150 11.91 3.96 2.86
CA LEU A 150 13.12 3.68 3.61
C LEU A 150 14.39 3.82 2.77
N GLY A 151 14.30 3.58 1.46
CA GLY A 151 15.38 3.84 0.52
C GLY A 151 15.70 5.33 0.43
N GLU A 152 14.68 6.15 0.17
CA GLU A 152 14.80 7.61 0.11
C GLU A 152 15.29 8.18 1.45
N TRP A 153 14.77 7.67 2.56
CA TRP A 153 15.26 8.04 3.88
C TRP A 153 16.69 7.57 4.15
N ALA A 154 17.18 6.49 3.54
CA ALA A 154 18.54 6.00 3.78
C ALA A 154 19.61 6.70 2.90
N ILE A 155 19.23 7.22 1.73
CA ILE A 155 20.15 7.83 0.75
C ILE A 155 20.96 9.04 1.28
N PRO A 156 20.43 9.94 2.12
CA PRO A 156 21.10 11.20 2.45
C PRO A 156 22.34 11.11 3.35
N THR A 157 22.73 9.96 3.93
CA THR A 157 23.73 10.01 5.02
C THR A 157 24.64 8.78 5.09
N LYS A 158 25.96 9.02 4.95
CA LYS A 158 27.03 8.03 5.16
C LYS A 158 27.05 7.42 6.59
N ASP A 159 26.35 8.04 7.54
CA ASP A 159 26.34 7.69 8.97
C ASP A 159 25.06 6.99 9.46
N ARG A 160 24.08 6.71 8.57
CA ARG A 160 22.87 5.97 8.98
C ARG A 160 23.22 4.48 9.18
N PRO A 161 22.73 3.84 10.27
CA PRO A 161 22.95 2.41 10.52
C PRO A 161 22.45 1.58 9.34
N ASP A 162 22.90 0.33 9.21
CA ASP A 162 22.48 -0.55 8.10
C ASP A 162 20.96 -0.82 8.15
N VAL A 163 20.20 0.09 7.53
CA VAL A 163 18.73 0.08 7.43
C VAL A 163 18.29 -1.18 6.72
N ARG A 164 19.11 -1.65 5.77
CA ARG A 164 18.80 -2.82 4.99
C ARG A 164 18.78 -4.07 5.86
N ASP A 165 19.83 -4.28 6.63
CA ASP A 165 19.95 -5.49 7.45
C ASP A 165 19.07 -5.42 8.70
N THR A 166 18.84 -4.24 9.26
CA THR A 166 18.06 -4.06 10.48
C THR A 166 16.54 -4.06 10.21
N TRP A 167 16.09 -3.39 9.16
CA TRP A 167 14.67 -3.09 8.94
C TRP A 167 14.10 -3.68 7.65
N LEU A 168 14.89 -3.77 6.56
CA LEU A 168 14.38 -4.21 5.25
C LEU A 168 14.44 -5.72 5.02
N CYS A 169 15.30 -6.44 5.73
CA CYS A 169 15.61 -7.84 5.49
C CYS A 169 15.05 -8.81 6.56
N LYS A 170 15.15 -10.11 6.28
CA LYS A 170 14.45 -11.27 6.88
C LYS A 170 14.24 -11.23 8.40
N ALA A 171 13.05 -11.71 8.81
CA ALA A 171 12.71 -12.24 10.14
C ALA A 171 13.00 -11.35 11.35
N THR A 172 13.13 -10.03 11.14
CA THR A 172 13.12 -9.08 12.24
C THR A 172 11.68 -8.84 12.70
N TYR A 173 11.52 -8.52 13.99
CA TYR A 173 10.25 -8.10 14.57
C TYR A 173 9.92 -6.66 14.13
N SER A 174 9.83 -6.43 12.82
CA SER A 174 9.52 -5.14 12.19
C SER A 174 8.32 -5.29 11.24
N PRO A 175 7.59 -4.21 10.93
CA PRO A 175 6.48 -4.25 9.98
C PRO A 175 6.87 -4.87 8.63
N MET A 176 8.08 -4.55 8.14
CA MET A 176 8.60 -5.13 6.90
C MET A 176 8.83 -6.65 7.05
N GLY A 177 9.44 -7.10 8.14
CA GLY A 177 9.68 -8.51 8.41
C GLY A 177 8.39 -9.34 8.48
N TYR A 178 7.37 -8.82 9.17
CA TYR A 178 6.05 -9.44 9.23
C TYR A 178 5.35 -9.45 7.85
N THR A 179 5.44 -8.36 7.09
CA THR A 179 4.86 -8.27 5.74
C THR A 179 5.49 -9.31 4.80
N LEU A 180 6.82 -9.43 4.81
CA LEU A 180 7.52 -10.43 4.01
C LEU A 180 7.14 -11.86 4.41
N SER A 181 6.99 -12.12 5.71
CA SER A 181 6.53 -13.42 6.21
C SER A 181 5.13 -13.76 5.69
N LEU A 182 4.23 -12.77 5.69
CA LEU A 182 2.86 -12.93 5.20
C LEU A 182 2.80 -13.10 3.67
N LEU A 183 3.65 -12.40 2.92
CA LEU A 183 3.81 -12.59 1.47
C LEU A 183 4.34 -14.00 1.13
N LEU A 184 5.30 -14.51 1.90
CA LEU A 184 5.80 -15.87 1.73
C LEU A 184 4.72 -16.92 2.04
N TYR A 185 3.93 -16.68 3.08
CA TYR A 185 2.78 -17.51 3.41
C TYR A 185 1.71 -17.48 2.30
N GLY A 186 1.35 -16.29 1.80
CA GLY A 186 0.44 -16.14 0.66
C GLY A 186 0.93 -16.85 -0.60
N ARG A 187 2.24 -16.80 -0.88
CA ARG A 187 2.86 -17.56 -1.98
C ARG A 187 2.75 -19.07 -1.77
N ALA A 188 2.91 -19.57 -0.55
CA ALA A 188 2.73 -20.99 -0.24
C ALA A 188 1.29 -21.44 -0.47
N ILE A 189 0.31 -20.66 -0.02
CA ILE A 189 -1.12 -20.92 -0.30
C ILE A 189 -1.39 -20.90 -1.80
N ALA A 190 -0.86 -19.91 -2.54
CA ALA A 190 -1.05 -19.81 -3.98
C ALA A 190 -0.49 -21.03 -4.73
N LYS A 191 0.67 -21.55 -4.30
CA LYS A 191 1.25 -22.79 -4.84
C LYS A 191 0.38 -24.01 -4.54
N GLN A 192 -0.15 -24.13 -3.32
CA GLN A 192 -1.00 -25.25 -2.90
C GLN A 192 -2.39 -25.22 -3.55
N THR A 193 -2.96 -24.03 -3.74
CA THR A 193 -4.25 -23.84 -4.42
C THR A 193 -4.14 -24.12 -5.94
N GLY A 194 -2.92 -24.18 -6.46
CA GLY A 194 -2.63 -24.31 -7.89
C GLY A 194 -2.92 -23.02 -8.66
N SER A 195 -2.62 -23.03 -9.97
CA SER A 195 -3.23 -22.06 -10.87
C SER A 195 -4.74 -22.28 -10.75
N ARG A 196 -5.47 -21.36 -10.10
CA ARG A 196 -6.92 -21.32 -10.28
C ARG A 196 -7.08 -21.25 -11.78
N LEU A 197 -7.63 -22.31 -12.37
CA LEU A 197 -7.97 -22.36 -13.79
C LEU A 197 -8.87 -21.16 -14.03
N MET A 198 -8.25 -20.04 -14.40
CA MET A 198 -8.92 -18.81 -14.80
C MET A 198 -9.76 -19.12 -16.04
N ILE A 199 -9.43 -20.23 -16.71
CA ILE A 199 -10.06 -20.85 -17.86
C ILE A 199 -10.29 -22.32 -17.49
N SER A 200 -11.53 -22.77 -17.34
CA SER A 200 -11.86 -24.20 -17.29
C SER A 200 -12.80 -24.57 -18.43
N TRP A 201 -12.73 -25.81 -18.93
CA TRP A 201 -13.52 -26.26 -20.07
C TRP A 201 -14.67 -27.15 -19.61
N SER A 202 -15.84 -26.99 -20.22
CA SER A 202 -16.90 -28.00 -20.17
C SER A 202 -16.37 -29.33 -20.73
N LYS A 203 -16.87 -30.46 -20.22
CA LYS A 203 -16.58 -31.79 -20.80
C LYS A 203 -16.97 -31.89 -22.27
N THR A 204 -17.95 -31.10 -22.71
CA THR A 204 -18.39 -31.01 -24.12
C THR A 204 -17.55 -30.05 -24.96
N SER A 205 -16.62 -29.30 -24.34
CA SER A 205 -15.78 -28.27 -24.99
C SER A 205 -16.56 -27.12 -25.66
N GLU A 206 -17.87 -27.01 -25.45
CA GLU A 206 -18.70 -25.92 -25.98
C GLU A 206 -18.65 -24.65 -25.13
N LEU A 207 -18.41 -24.83 -23.83
CA LEU A 207 -18.35 -23.76 -22.84
C LEU A 207 -16.95 -23.67 -22.24
N MET A 208 -16.41 -22.47 -22.23
CA MET A 208 -15.20 -22.09 -21.53
C MET A 208 -15.61 -21.21 -20.35
N TYR A 209 -15.24 -21.58 -19.13
CA TYR A 209 -15.49 -20.74 -17.96
C TYR A 209 -14.28 -19.84 -17.73
N PHE A 210 -14.44 -18.53 -17.93
CA PHE A 210 -13.43 -17.55 -17.56
C PHE A 210 -13.78 -16.94 -16.20
N THR A 211 -12.95 -17.13 -15.18
CA THR A 211 -13.19 -16.63 -13.80
C THR A 211 -14.56 -17.07 -13.22
N GLY A 212 -15.05 -18.24 -13.60
CA GLY A 212 -16.36 -18.77 -13.19
C GLY A 212 -17.56 -18.27 -14.02
N LYS A 213 -17.35 -17.35 -14.97
CA LYS A 213 -18.38 -16.93 -15.93
C LYS A 213 -18.33 -17.81 -17.18
N PRO A 214 -19.46 -18.38 -17.64
CA PRO A 214 -19.49 -19.18 -18.87
C PRO A 214 -19.34 -18.28 -20.10
N VAL A 215 -18.46 -18.68 -21.02
CA VAL A 215 -18.22 -18.08 -22.33
C VAL A 215 -18.46 -19.16 -23.38
N LEU A 216 -19.33 -18.91 -24.34
CA LEU A 216 -19.55 -19.85 -25.44
C LEU A 216 -18.37 -19.79 -26.42
N MET A 217 -17.93 -20.96 -26.88
CA MET A 217 -16.86 -21.04 -27.87
C MET A 217 -17.25 -20.42 -29.22
N ASP A 218 -18.54 -20.39 -29.56
CA ASP A 218 -19.04 -19.73 -30.76
C ASP A 218 -18.84 -18.22 -30.73
N ASP A 219 -18.90 -17.60 -29.55
CA ASP A 219 -18.68 -16.16 -29.40
C ASP A 219 -17.20 -15.81 -29.58
N ILE A 220 -16.29 -16.66 -29.09
CA ILE A 220 -14.84 -16.51 -29.31
C ILE A 220 -14.50 -16.72 -30.79
N ARG A 221 -15.11 -17.72 -31.44
CA ARG A 221 -14.87 -18.02 -32.87
C ARG A 221 -15.38 -16.91 -33.77
N LYS A 222 -16.47 -16.24 -33.40
CA LYS A 222 -16.99 -15.05 -34.10
C LYS A 222 -16.14 -13.80 -33.83
N GLY A 223 -15.61 -13.65 -32.62
CA GLY A 223 -14.75 -12.52 -32.23
C GLY A 223 -13.36 -12.48 -32.87
N GLY A 224 -12.91 -13.57 -33.51
CA GLY A 224 -11.66 -13.59 -34.29
C GLY A 224 -11.76 -12.95 -35.67
N HIS A 225 -12.97 -12.61 -36.14
CA HIS A 225 -13.20 -12.12 -37.50
C HIS A 225 -13.59 -10.64 -37.58
N ASP A 226 -13.69 -9.94 -36.44
CA ASP A 226 -14.06 -8.53 -36.40
C ASP A 226 -13.19 -7.76 -35.40
N HIS A 227 -12.33 -6.87 -35.93
CA HIS A 227 -11.59 -5.91 -35.13
C HIS A 227 -12.56 -4.88 -34.52
N GLY A 228 -13.11 -5.18 -33.36
CA GLY A 228 -14.01 -4.25 -32.66
C GLY A 228 -14.43 -4.76 -31.29
N CYS A 229 -13.63 -4.47 -30.26
CA CYS A 229 -14.00 -4.66 -28.86
C CYS A 229 -15.25 -3.81 -28.53
N ARG A 230 -16.45 -4.39 -28.63
CA ARG A 230 -17.64 -3.86 -27.93
C ARG A 230 -17.68 -4.48 -26.54
N ARG A 231 -17.51 -3.62 -25.52
CA ARG A 231 -17.78 -3.96 -24.12
C ARG A 231 -19.23 -4.46 -23.98
N PRO A 232 -19.51 -5.57 -23.27
CA PRO A 232 -20.88 -5.89 -22.91
C PRO A 232 -21.39 -4.89 -21.88
N ALA A 233 -22.54 -4.30 -22.16
CA ALA A 233 -23.26 -3.43 -21.25
C ALA A 233 -23.60 -4.15 -19.94
N LEU A 234 -23.38 -3.46 -18.83
CA LEU A 234 -23.94 -3.77 -17.53
C LEU A 234 -25.46 -3.65 -17.64
N GLU A 235 -26.17 -4.76 -17.65
CA GLU A 235 -27.62 -4.76 -17.40
C GLU A 235 -27.86 -5.29 -15.99
N CYS A 236 -28.14 -4.35 -15.09
CA CYS A 236 -28.64 -4.61 -13.75
C CYS A 236 -29.99 -5.30 -13.88
N ALA A 237 -30.07 -6.58 -13.54
CA ALA A 237 -31.35 -7.25 -13.37
C ALA A 237 -31.86 -7.00 -11.95
N ASP A 238 -32.90 -6.19 -11.89
CA ASP A 238 -33.70 -5.88 -10.70
C ASP A 238 -34.16 -7.15 -9.96
N VAL A 239 -33.96 -7.11 -8.65
CA VAL A 239 -34.60 -8.00 -7.69
C VAL A 239 -36.03 -7.50 -7.50
N GLN A 240 -37.02 -8.19 -8.07
CA GLN A 240 -38.41 -8.12 -7.56
C GLN A 240 -39.30 -9.25 -8.10
N GLY A 241 -40.08 -9.85 -7.20
CA GLY A 241 -41.33 -10.51 -7.54
C GLY A 241 -41.29 -12.04 -7.57
N GLY A 242 -41.51 -12.66 -6.41
CA GLY A 242 -41.49 -14.12 -6.26
C GLY A 242 -42.66 -14.90 -6.85
N ARG A 243 -42.54 -16.22 -6.79
CA ARG A 243 -43.59 -17.14 -6.33
C ARG A 243 -43.03 -18.55 -6.17
N ARG A 244 -43.26 -19.11 -4.98
CA ARG A 244 -43.18 -20.55 -4.67
C ARG A 244 -43.89 -21.37 -5.73
N ARG A 245 -43.45 -22.62 -5.93
CA ARG A 245 -44.32 -23.82 -6.01
C ARG A 245 -43.48 -25.12 -6.00
N PRO A 246 -44.07 -26.31 -5.78
CA PRO A 246 -43.77 -27.13 -4.62
C PRO A 246 -43.32 -28.57 -4.97
N ILE A 247 -43.24 -29.37 -3.90
CA ILE A 247 -42.90 -30.80 -3.74
C ILE A 247 -41.40 -31.06 -3.63
#